data_AF-A0A1Y6EUG4-F1
#
_entry.id   AF-A0A1Y6EUG4-F1
#
_cell.length_a   1.000
_cell.length_b   1.000
_cell.length_c   1.000
_cell.angle_alpha   90.00
_cell.angle_beta   90.00
_cell.angle_gamma   90.00
#
_symmetry.space_group_name_H-M   'P 1'
#
loop_
_entity.id
_entity.type
_entity.pdbx_description
1 polymer ?
#
loop_
_entity_poly.entity_id
_entity_poly.type
_entity_poly.pdbx_seq_one_letter_code
_entity_poly.pdbx_strand_id
1 'polypeptide(L)'
;MSGLPFDGRLQCYLRRIAYDFAERRGIIVMGEGSCTDMAGATALFEAIDTLVLAVDTYVGEVPDTAYRRRSAGEPWIVTWQRA
;
A
#
# COMPACT_ATOMS: atom_id res chain seq x y z
N MET A 1 -12.20 19.46 2.42
CA MET A 1 -12.56 18.03 2.26
C MET A 1 -12.23 17.65 0.84
N SER A 2 -11.16 16.90 0.62
CA SER A 2 -10.82 16.41 -0.72
C SER A 2 -11.90 15.41 -1.14
N GLY A 3 -12.56 15.65 -2.28
CA GLY A 3 -13.61 14.78 -2.83
C GLY A 3 -13.09 13.46 -3.38
N LEU A 4 -12.15 12.84 -2.67
CA LEU A 4 -11.54 11.56 -3.06
C LEU A 4 -12.52 10.41 -2.77
N PRO A 5 -12.52 9.35 -3.60
CA PRO A 5 -13.32 8.16 -3.33
C PRO A 5 -12.74 7.40 -2.13
N PHE A 6 -13.62 6.90 -1.26
CA PHE A 6 -13.26 5.97 -0.20
C PHE A 6 -13.27 4.54 -0.76
N ASP A 7 -12.16 3.80 -0.61
CA ASP A 7 -12.12 2.36 -0.95
C ASP A 7 -12.34 1.54 0.33
N GLY A 8 -13.47 0.85 0.41
CA GLY A 8 -13.84 0.04 1.58
C GLY A 8 -12.97 -1.20 1.80
N ARG A 9 -12.16 -1.62 0.84
CA ARG A 9 -11.21 -2.73 1.04
C ARG A 9 -9.91 -2.23 1.66
N LEU A 10 -9.47 -1.03 1.26
CA LEU A 10 -8.27 -0.39 1.79
C LEU A 10 -8.53 0.42 3.07
N GLN A 11 -9.80 0.72 3.36
CA GLN A 11 -10.24 1.56 4.49
C GLN A 11 -9.66 2.98 4.45
N CYS A 12 -9.41 3.52 3.26
CA CYS A 12 -8.79 4.83 3.08
C CYS A 12 -9.40 5.62 1.92
N TYR A 13 -9.21 6.95 1.95
CA TYR A 13 -9.47 7.79 0.78
C TYR A 13 -8.32 7.65 -0.20
N LEU A 14 -8.61 7.14 -1.39
CA LEU A 14 -7.58 6.78 -2.36
C LEU A 14 -7.32 7.93 -3.34
N ARG A 15 -6.05 8.27 -3.52
CA ARG A 15 -5.59 9.22 -4.55
C ARG A 15 -4.99 8.50 -5.75
N ARG A 16 -4.17 7.47 -5.53
CA ARG A 16 -3.51 6.71 -6.61
C ARG A 16 -3.10 5.32 -6.14
N ILE A 17 -3.17 4.36 -7.07
CA ILE A 17 -2.51 3.05 -6.97
C ILE A 17 -1.52 2.94 -8.13
N ALA A 18 -0.36 2.35 -7.87
CA ALA A 18 0.60 1.96 -8.90
C ALA A 18 1.23 0.61 -8.55
N TYR A 19 1.75 -0.08 -9.56
CA TYR A 19 2.49 -1.32 -9.40
C TYR A 19 3.70 -1.34 -10.32
N ASP A 20 4.86 -1.68 -9.78
CA ASP A 20 6.09 -1.93 -10.52
C ASP A 20 6.35 -3.44 -10.56
N PHE A 21 6.28 -4.03 -11.76
CA PHE A 21 6.51 -5.47 -11.96
C PHE A 21 7.99 -5.87 -11.91
N ALA A 22 8.91 -4.95 -12.19
CA ALA A 22 10.34 -5.22 -12.11
C ALA A 22 10.78 -5.29 -10.64
N GLU A 23 10.29 -4.36 -9.81
CA GLU A 23 10.56 -4.35 -8.37
C GLU A 23 9.59 -5.23 -7.56
N ARG A 24 8.50 -5.70 -8.18
CA ARG A 24 7.39 -6.41 -7.53
C ARG A 24 6.84 -5.63 -6.35
N ARG A 25 6.53 -4.37 -6.61
CA ARG A 25 6.26 -3.35 -5.60
C ARG A 25 4.96 -2.61 -5.88
N GLY A 26 4.03 -2.69 -4.94
CA GLY A 26 2.82 -1.88 -4.91
C GLY A 26 3.05 -0.52 -4.26
N ILE A 27 2.37 0.50 -4.77
CA ILE A 27 2.36 1.85 -4.18
C ILE A 27 0.91 2.31 -4.01
N ILE A 28 0.57 2.75 -2.80
CA ILE A 28 -0.72 3.36 -2.46
C ILE A 28 -0.47 4.79 -2.03
N VAL A 29 -1.09 5.74 -2.73
CA VAL A 29 -1.12 7.14 -2.32
C VAL A 29 -2.51 7.44 -1.79
N MET A 30 -2.57 7.76 -0.50
CA MET A 30 -3.78 8.09 0.24
C MET A 30 -4.01 9.59 0.31
N GLY A 31 -5.25 9.99 0.56
CA GLY A 31 -5.58 11.35 0.95
C GLY A 31 -4.98 11.75 2.30
N GLU A 32 -4.83 13.05 2.53
CA GLU A 32 -4.36 13.58 3.81
C GLU A 32 -5.22 13.09 4.99
N GLY A 33 -4.58 12.81 6.12
CA GLY A 33 -5.24 12.33 7.34
C GLY A 33 -5.84 10.91 7.24
N SER A 34 -5.56 10.18 6.16
CA SER A 34 -5.97 8.78 6.00
C SER A 34 -4.86 7.81 6.44
N CYS A 35 -5.27 6.61 6.84
CA CYS A 35 -4.42 5.44 6.97
C CYS A 35 -5.02 4.30 6.16
N THR A 36 -4.22 3.32 5.75
CA THR A 36 -4.70 2.11 5.06
C THR A 36 -4.69 0.93 6.01
N ASP A 37 -5.62 0.01 5.80
CA ASP A 37 -5.55 -1.31 6.41
C ASP A 37 -4.44 -2.14 5.75
N MET A 38 -3.63 -2.82 6.56
CA MET A 38 -2.53 -3.66 6.09
C MET A 38 -3.05 -4.82 5.24
N ALA A 39 -4.09 -5.53 5.71
CA ALA A 39 -4.58 -6.72 5.03
C ALA A 39 -5.21 -6.35 3.69
N GLY A 40 -5.97 -5.25 3.64
CA GLY A 40 -6.48 -4.67 2.41
C GLY A 40 -5.37 -4.32 1.42
N ALA A 41 -4.33 -3.61 1.89
CA ALA A 41 -3.22 -3.19 1.05
C ALA A 41 -2.43 -4.37 0.47
N THR A 42 -2.08 -5.37 1.27
CA THR A 42 -1.31 -6.52 0.79
C THR A 42 -2.15 -7.42 -0.11
N ALA A 43 -3.41 -7.70 0.25
CA ALA A 43 -4.30 -8.55 -0.55
C ALA A 43 -4.58 -7.94 -1.94
N LEU A 44 -4.69 -6.61 -2.03
CA LEU A 44 -4.84 -5.91 -3.31
C LEU A 44 -3.71 -6.25 -4.28
N PHE A 45 -2.46 -6.14 -3.83
CA PHE A 45 -1.32 -6.36 -4.71
C PHE A 45 -0.99 -7.84 -4.91
N GLU A 46 -1.30 -8.71 -3.94
CA GLU A 46 -1.24 -10.16 -4.14
C GLU A 46 -2.23 -10.66 -5.20
N ALA A 47 -3.38 -9.99 -5.36
CA ALA A 47 -4.32 -10.28 -6.43
C ALA A 47 -3.84 -9.81 -7.82
N ILE A 48 -2.94 -8.82 -7.88
CA ILE A 48 -2.31 -8.33 -9.12
C ILE A 48 -1.11 -9.21 -9.50
N ASP A 49 -0.25 -9.50 -8.54
CA ASP A 49 0.92 -10.38 -8.69
C ASP A 49 1.11 -11.18 -7.41
N THR A 50 0.95 -12.50 -7.51
CA THR A 50 1.12 -13.43 -6.39
C THR A 50 2.53 -13.40 -5.82
N LEU A 51 3.49 -12.83 -6.55
CA LEU A 51 4.88 -12.73 -6.18
C LEU A 51 5.30 -11.35 -5.67
N VAL A 52 4.37 -10.41 -5.46
CA VAL A 52 4.65 -9.09 -4.86
C VAL A 52 5.53 -9.22 -3.61
N LEU A 53 6.54 -8.36 -3.43
CA LEU A 53 7.46 -8.41 -2.29
C LEU A 53 7.41 -7.16 -1.41
N ALA A 54 6.91 -6.05 -1.96
CA ALA A 54 6.86 -4.77 -1.28
C ALA A 54 5.54 -4.05 -1.54
N VAL A 55 5.04 -3.35 -0.53
CA VAL A 55 3.96 -2.37 -0.66
C VAL A 55 4.36 -1.13 0.12
N ASP A 56 4.29 0.03 -0.52
CA ASP A 56 4.55 1.32 0.10
C ASP A 56 3.31 2.18 0.12
N THR A 57 3.07 2.83 1.26
CA THR A 57 1.96 3.73 1.47
C THR A 57 2.48 5.14 1.68
N TYR A 58 1.73 6.09 1.15
CA TYR A 58 2.01 7.52 1.25
C TYR A 58 0.73 8.25 1.67
N VAL A 59 0.85 9.23 2.55
CA VAL A 59 -0.20 10.21 2.84
C VAL A 59 0.12 11.48 2.06
N GLY A 60 -0.60 11.73 0.98
CA GLY A 60 -0.18 12.75 0.01
C GLY A 60 1.17 12.39 -0.61
N GLU A 61 2.20 13.21 -0.38
CA GLU A 61 3.57 12.93 -0.85
C GLU A 61 4.49 12.41 0.26
N VAL A 62 3.96 12.19 1.47
CA VAL A 62 4.74 11.82 2.66
C VAL A 62 4.73 10.30 2.82
N PRO A 63 5.91 9.64 2.89
CA PRO A 63 6.01 8.22 3.24
C PRO A 63 5.32 7.91 4.57
N ASP A 64 4.58 6.79 4.64
CA ASP A 64 3.84 6.40 5.84
C ASP A 64 4.28 5.01 6.34
N THR A 65 3.88 3.97 5.62
CA THR A 65 4.08 2.58 6.03
C THR A 65 4.62 1.76 4.86
N ALA A 66 5.56 0.88 5.16
CA ALA A 66 6.11 -0.08 4.22
C ALA A 66 5.85 -1.51 4.71
N TYR A 67 5.23 -2.31 3.85
CA TYR A 67 5.08 -3.75 4.04
C TYR A 67 6.14 -4.45 3.18
N ARG A 68 6.87 -5.40 3.76
CA ARG A 68 7.92 -6.15 3.09
C ARG A 68 7.85 -7.63 3.41
N ARG A 69 8.21 -8.49 2.46
CA ARG A 69 8.49 -9.91 2.68
C ARG A 69 9.68 -10.34 1.83
N ARG A 70 10.39 -11.40 2.23
CA ARG A 70 11.60 -11.84 1.50
C ARG A 70 11.26 -12.61 0.24
N SER A 71 10.18 -13.39 0.30
CA SER A 71 9.68 -14.19 -0.82
C SER A 71 8.16 -14.33 -0.74
N ALA A 72 7.55 -14.74 -1.85
CA ALA A 72 6.11 -14.97 -1.92
C ALA A 72 5.68 -16.07 -0.95
N GLY A 73 4.59 -15.84 -0.20
CA GLY A 73 4.10 -16.77 0.81
C GLY A 73 4.76 -16.64 2.19
N GLU A 74 5.83 -15.84 2.33
CA GLU A 74 6.33 -15.46 3.64
C GLU A 74 5.46 -14.38 4.29
N PRO A 75 5.43 -14.31 5.64
CA PRO A 75 4.73 -13.25 6.36
C PRO A 75 5.22 -11.86 6.00
N TRP A 76 4.28 -10.91 5.96
CA TRP A 76 4.58 -9.49 5.81
C TRP A 76 5.16 -8.91 7.10
N ILE A 77 6.21 -8.12 6.94
CA ILE A 77 6.85 -7.32 8.00
C ILE A 77 6.44 -5.87 7.78
N VAL A 78 5.91 -5.24 8.83
CA VAL A 78 5.54 -3.82 8.83
C VAL A 78 6.75 -3.00 9.25
N THR A 79 7.04 -1.96 8.48
CA THR A 79 8.07 -0.96 8.81
C THR A 79 7.47 0.43 8.67
N TRP A 80 7.68 1.27 9.68
CA TRP A 80 7.26 2.66 9.65
C TRP A 80 8.30 3.48 8.90
N GLN A 81 7.86 4.20 7.87
CA GLN A 81 8.74 5.09 7.14
C GLN A 81 8.77 6.41 7.90
N ARG A 82 9.88 6.72 8.58
CA ARG A 82 10.04 8.03 9.22
C ARG A 82 10.05 9.10 8.13
N ALA A 83 9.13 10.07 8.26
CA ALA A 83 9.25 11.37 7.60
C ALA A 83 10.44 12.16 8.16
#